data_AF-A0A965RC79-F1
#
_entry.id   AF-A0A965RC79-F1
#
_cell.length_a   1.000
_cell.length_b   1.000
_cell.length_c   1.000
_cell.angle_alpha   90.00
_cell.angle_beta   90.00
_cell.angle_gamma   90.00
#
_symmetry.space_group_name_H-M   'P 1'
#
loop_
_entity.id
_entity.type
_entity.pdbx_description
1 polymer ?
#
loop_
_entity_poly.entity_id
_entity_poly.type
_entity_poly.pdbx_seq_one_letter_code
_entity_poly.pdbx_strand_id
1 'polypeptide(L)'
;MTAENLIEEGSRRIAAAFAAYNREFREITRRAPTRFEARDWHGSQQDAVERIELYDRWVNRTVANARQELGDVALDRRFWSAMRDRFHSRTAGLPDAAFARTFFSSVSRRVFGTVGVATDIEFVGVDLDPLEGAGDNAETELYTNRGSLELIIEDLLGDIRLRSPWIDFEKSVRTVTLEITKQLRSHLPAGVEVDTALRHIEILKPLFFQSTRAYVVGQLVADGLRLPLAFALQNTDRGLFIDAVMLDEDELSIVFGFTRSYFHADIERVVEAVVFLRHLLPRKPLSELFTVLGRARQGKAERYRELARHLQQSDDLFAHAPGERGLVMICFTLPSLDVVFKLIRDRFPPVKTVLRQDVIDKYKFVFRHDRAGRLVDAQEFKRVRLPKARFTAELIEELLSETAETVHIDGDDLVF
;
A
#
# COMPACT_ATOMS: atom_id res chain seq x y z
N MET A 1 -27.44 -18.03 -25.57
CA MET A 1 -27.05 -16.70 -25.04
C MET A 1 -26.13 -16.07 -26.07
N THR A 2 -26.36 -14.84 -26.52
CA THR A 2 -25.49 -14.20 -27.53
C THR A 2 -24.10 -13.91 -26.97
N ALA A 3 -23.09 -13.80 -27.84
CA ALA A 3 -21.73 -13.44 -27.43
C ALA A 3 -21.71 -12.10 -26.67
N GLU A 4 -22.52 -11.13 -27.09
CA GLU A 4 -22.65 -9.84 -26.42
C GLU A 4 -23.22 -9.94 -25.00
N ASN A 5 -24.24 -10.78 -24.79
CA ASN A 5 -24.78 -11.03 -23.44
C ASN A 5 -23.75 -11.72 -22.53
N LEU A 6 -22.92 -12.61 -23.08
CA LEU A 6 -21.83 -13.24 -22.34
C LEU A 6 -20.75 -12.23 -21.92
N ILE A 7 -20.37 -11.31 -22.81
CA ILE A 7 -19.40 -10.24 -22.52
C ILE A 7 -19.93 -9.33 -21.40
N GLU A 8 -21.19 -8.89 -21.53
CA GLU A 8 -21.83 -8.01 -20.55
C GLU A 8 -21.92 -8.68 -19.18
N GLU A 9 -22.31 -9.96 -19.15
CA GLU A 9 -22.41 -10.75 -17.93
C GLU A 9 -21.04 -11.02 -17.29
N GLY A 10 -20.04 -11.39 -18.08
CA GLY A 10 -18.67 -11.60 -17.60
C GLY A 10 -18.08 -10.34 -16.96
N SER A 11 -18.24 -9.19 -17.64
CA SER A 11 -17.84 -7.88 -17.09
C SER A 11 -18.56 -7.56 -15.78
N ARG A 12 -19.88 -7.76 -15.73
CA ARG A 12 -20.70 -7.55 -14.52
C ARG A 12 -20.25 -8.42 -13.36
N ARG A 13 -19.93 -9.69 -13.61
CA ARG A 13 -19.49 -10.65 -12.58
C ARG A 13 -18.12 -10.30 -12.01
N ILE A 14 -17.15 -9.92 -12.85
CA ILE A 14 -15.83 -9.50 -12.38
C ILE A 14 -15.96 -8.22 -11.54
N ALA A 15 -16.79 -7.27 -11.96
CA ALA A 15 -17.05 -6.04 -11.19
C ALA A 15 -17.72 -6.34 -9.84
N ALA A 16 -18.72 -7.23 -9.83
CA ALA A 16 -19.38 -7.67 -8.61
C ALA A 16 -18.43 -8.41 -7.66
N ALA A 17 -17.51 -9.22 -8.19
CA ALA A 17 -16.47 -9.89 -7.41
C ALA A 17 -15.51 -8.90 -6.76
N PHE A 18 -15.08 -7.86 -7.49
CA PHE A 18 -14.27 -6.78 -6.91
C PHE A 18 -15.02 -6.01 -5.82
N ALA A 19 -16.30 -5.67 -6.05
CA ALA A 19 -17.12 -4.99 -5.05
C ALA A 19 -17.32 -5.84 -3.79
N ALA A 20 -17.47 -7.16 -3.93
CA ALA A 20 -17.58 -8.09 -2.82
C ALA A 20 -16.26 -8.24 -2.05
N TYR A 21 -15.13 -8.33 -2.77
CA TYR A 21 -13.80 -8.23 -2.18
C TYR A 21 -13.64 -6.96 -1.35
N ASN A 22 -13.99 -5.80 -1.90
CA ASN A 22 -13.80 -4.52 -1.20
C ASN A 22 -14.69 -4.42 0.05
N ARG A 23 -15.91 -4.96 0.00
CA ARG A 23 -16.79 -5.05 1.17
C ARG A 23 -16.20 -5.95 2.26
N GLU A 24 -15.75 -7.15 1.93
CA GLU A 24 -15.12 -8.06 2.92
C GLU A 24 -13.82 -7.44 3.49
N PHE A 25 -13.04 -6.73 2.66
CA PHE A 25 -11.87 -5.98 3.11
C PHE A 25 -12.22 -4.91 4.16
N ARG A 26 -13.28 -4.13 3.91
CA ARG A 26 -13.78 -3.12 4.86
C ARG A 26 -14.36 -3.77 6.12
N GLU A 27 -15.09 -4.89 6.00
CA GLU A 27 -15.63 -5.64 7.15
C GLU A 27 -14.53 -6.13 8.09
N ILE A 28 -13.43 -6.69 7.55
CA ILE A 28 -12.27 -7.07 8.37
C ILE A 28 -11.65 -5.82 9.02
N THR A 29 -11.47 -4.75 8.24
CA THR A 29 -10.85 -3.50 8.72
C THR A 29 -11.64 -2.85 9.86
N ARG A 30 -12.98 -2.89 9.80
CA ARG A 30 -13.87 -2.36 10.85
C ARG A 30 -13.80 -3.11 12.18
N ARG A 31 -13.16 -4.28 12.24
CA ARG A 31 -12.92 -4.99 13.51
C ARG A 31 -11.85 -4.27 14.35
N ALA A 32 -10.98 -3.47 13.73
CA ALA A 32 -9.78 -2.92 14.38
C ALA A 32 -10.05 -2.08 15.65
N PRO A 33 -11.06 -1.16 15.71
CA PRO A 33 -11.40 -0.46 16.95
C PRO A 33 -11.77 -1.43 18.07
N THR A 34 -12.59 -2.46 17.78
CA THR A 34 -12.98 -3.46 18.79
C THR A 34 -11.79 -4.28 19.27
N ARG A 35 -10.90 -4.70 18.36
CA ARG A 35 -9.66 -5.40 18.73
C ARG A 35 -8.78 -4.54 19.63
N PHE A 36 -8.64 -3.26 19.29
CA PHE A 36 -7.83 -2.30 20.05
C PHE A 36 -8.39 -2.04 21.45
N GLU A 37 -9.70 -1.81 21.57
CA GLU A 37 -10.39 -1.60 22.84
C GLU A 37 -10.33 -2.83 23.76
N ALA A 38 -10.49 -4.03 23.18
CA ALA A 38 -10.37 -5.30 23.88
C ALA A 38 -8.92 -5.69 24.18
N ARG A 39 -7.94 -4.96 23.62
CA ARG A 39 -6.50 -5.29 23.64
C ARG A 39 -6.21 -6.69 23.09
N ASP A 40 -7.02 -7.12 22.13
CA ASP A 40 -6.90 -8.40 21.44
C ASP A 40 -5.89 -8.30 20.28
N TRP A 41 -4.61 -8.30 20.64
CA TRP A 41 -3.50 -8.19 19.69
C TRP A 41 -3.37 -9.43 18.81
N HIS A 42 -3.74 -10.59 19.33
CA HIS A 42 -3.73 -11.82 18.55
C HIS A 42 -4.82 -11.79 17.47
N GLY A 43 -6.03 -11.35 17.80
CA GLY A 43 -7.11 -11.13 16.84
C GLY A 43 -6.76 -10.05 15.81
N SER A 44 -6.11 -8.96 16.22
CA SER A 44 -5.60 -7.93 15.29
C SER A 44 -4.60 -8.52 14.28
N GLN A 45 -3.69 -9.38 14.73
CA GLN A 45 -2.75 -10.08 13.85
C GLN A 45 -3.45 -11.05 12.89
N GLN A 46 -4.47 -11.78 13.36
CA GLN A 46 -5.28 -12.66 12.51
C GLN A 46 -6.02 -11.86 11.43
N ASP A 47 -6.64 -10.73 11.80
CA ASP A 47 -7.34 -9.84 10.88
C ASP A 47 -6.37 -9.29 9.80
N ALA A 48 -5.13 -8.96 10.20
CA ALA A 48 -4.08 -8.51 9.27
C ALA A 48 -3.74 -9.58 8.22
N VAL A 49 -3.56 -10.84 8.64
CA VAL A 49 -3.28 -11.97 7.74
C VAL A 49 -4.47 -12.23 6.83
N GLU A 50 -5.68 -12.29 7.39
CA GLU A 50 -6.92 -12.54 6.64
C GLU A 50 -7.09 -11.52 5.50
N ARG A 51 -6.83 -10.24 5.80
CA ARG A 51 -6.92 -9.12 4.87
C ARG A 51 -5.85 -9.16 3.78
N ILE A 52 -4.62 -9.57 4.11
CA ILE A 52 -3.53 -9.73 3.14
C ILE A 52 -3.86 -10.83 2.12
N GLU A 53 -4.40 -11.96 2.58
CA GLU A 53 -4.72 -13.11 1.72
C GLU A 53 -6.02 -12.94 0.92
N LEU A 54 -6.90 -12.04 1.38
CA LEU A 54 -8.23 -11.83 0.85
C LEU A 54 -8.24 -11.57 -0.66
N TYR A 55 -7.34 -10.72 -1.16
CA TYR A 55 -7.31 -10.38 -2.59
C TYR A 55 -7.06 -11.61 -3.47
N ASP A 56 -6.07 -12.42 -3.11
CA ASP A 56 -5.73 -13.62 -3.89
C ASP A 56 -6.84 -14.67 -3.80
N ARG A 57 -7.52 -14.79 -2.65
CA ARG A 57 -8.72 -15.64 -2.53
C ARG A 57 -9.79 -15.22 -3.52
N TRP A 58 -10.11 -13.93 -3.60
CA TRP A 58 -11.11 -13.40 -4.52
C TRP A 58 -10.71 -13.50 -6.00
N VAL A 59 -9.44 -13.24 -6.33
CA VAL A 59 -8.94 -13.43 -7.71
C VAL A 59 -9.04 -14.89 -8.11
N ASN A 60 -8.58 -15.83 -7.28
CA ASN A 60 -8.63 -17.27 -7.58
C ASN A 60 -10.07 -17.76 -7.76
N ARG A 61 -10.99 -17.32 -6.89
CA ARG A 61 -12.41 -17.62 -7.02
C ARG A 61 -12.99 -17.08 -8.33
N THR A 62 -12.66 -15.85 -8.68
CA THR A 62 -13.13 -15.19 -9.92
C THR A 62 -12.59 -15.91 -11.15
N VAL A 63 -11.33 -16.34 -11.14
CA VAL A 63 -10.72 -17.13 -12.22
C VAL A 63 -11.42 -18.48 -12.38
N ALA A 64 -11.69 -19.19 -11.28
CA ALA A 64 -12.40 -20.47 -11.30
C ALA A 64 -13.82 -20.32 -11.88
N ASN A 65 -14.57 -19.31 -11.41
CA ASN A 65 -15.90 -19.00 -11.93
C ASN A 65 -15.86 -18.63 -13.42
N ALA A 66 -14.93 -17.76 -13.82
CA ALA A 66 -14.78 -17.36 -15.23
C ALA A 66 -14.50 -18.57 -16.14
N ARG A 67 -13.64 -19.50 -15.72
CA ARG A 67 -13.36 -20.73 -16.49
C ARG A 67 -14.59 -21.63 -16.61
N GLN A 68 -15.35 -21.79 -15.54
CA GLN A 68 -16.54 -22.64 -15.54
C GLN A 68 -17.67 -22.04 -16.38
N GLU A 69 -17.88 -20.74 -16.31
CA GLU A 69 -19.03 -20.06 -16.90
C GLU A 69 -18.82 -19.70 -18.38
N LEU A 70 -17.58 -19.34 -18.74
CA LEU A 70 -17.23 -18.99 -20.12
C LEU A 70 -16.93 -20.23 -20.98
N GLY A 71 -16.65 -21.40 -20.36
CA GLY A 71 -16.40 -22.65 -21.07
C GLY A 71 -15.34 -22.49 -22.15
N ASP A 72 -15.69 -22.82 -23.39
CA ASP A 72 -14.77 -22.79 -24.54
C ASP A 72 -14.26 -21.38 -24.89
N VAL A 73 -15.03 -20.32 -24.58
CA VAL A 73 -14.60 -18.94 -24.84
C VAL A 73 -13.77 -18.34 -23.70
N ALA A 74 -13.51 -19.10 -22.62
CA ALA A 74 -12.72 -18.64 -21.48
C ALA A 74 -11.28 -18.23 -21.85
N LEU A 75 -10.73 -18.79 -22.93
CA LEU A 75 -9.38 -18.50 -23.44
C LEU A 75 -9.39 -17.69 -24.75
N ASP A 76 -10.53 -17.11 -25.14
CA ASP A 76 -10.60 -16.23 -26.32
C ASP A 76 -10.15 -14.81 -25.96
N ARG A 77 -9.00 -14.37 -26.50
CA ARG A 77 -8.47 -13.02 -26.28
C ARG A 77 -9.40 -11.92 -26.79
N ARG A 78 -10.12 -12.13 -27.91
CA ARG A 78 -11.06 -11.13 -28.44
C ARG A 78 -12.24 -10.94 -27.48
N PHE A 79 -12.72 -12.03 -26.90
CA PHE A 79 -13.75 -12.00 -25.86
C PHE A 79 -13.30 -11.21 -24.63
N TRP A 80 -12.08 -11.47 -24.13
CA TRP A 80 -11.52 -10.75 -22.99
C TRP A 80 -11.25 -9.27 -23.29
N SER A 81 -10.83 -8.94 -24.50
CA SER A 81 -10.65 -7.55 -24.95
C SER A 81 -11.97 -6.79 -24.93
N ALA A 82 -13.04 -7.36 -25.49
CA ALA A 82 -14.36 -6.75 -25.44
C ALA A 82 -14.90 -6.66 -24.00
N MET A 83 -14.66 -7.68 -23.17
CA MET A 83 -15.07 -7.68 -21.76
C MET A 83 -14.33 -6.62 -20.95
N ARG A 84 -13.03 -6.41 -21.22
CA ARG A 84 -12.22 -5.33 -20.63
C ARG A 84 -12.83 -3.97 -20.96
N ASP A 85 -13.20 -3.73 -22.22
CA ASP A 85 -13.76 -2.44 -22.64
C ASP A 85 -15.11 -2.19 -21.96
N ARG A 86 -15.98 -3.21 -21.87
CA ARG A 86 -17.23 -3.10 -21.09
C ARG A 86 -16.97 -2.87 -19.59
N PHE A 87 -15.97 -3.54 -19.03
CA PHE A 87 -15.55 -3.37 -17.63
C PHE A 87 -15.03 -1.95 -17.35
N HIS A 88 -14.29 -1.36 -18.30
CA HIS A 88 -13.82 0.02 -18.21
C HIS A 88 -15.00 0.99 -18.11
N SER A 89 -15.96 0.90 -19.03
CA SER A 89 -17.15 1.76 -19.01
C SER A 89 -17.99 1.57 -17.74
N ARG A 90 -18.08 0.35 -17.21
CA ARG A 90 -18.84 0.04 -15.98
C ARG A 90 -18.20 0.60 -14.73
N THR A 91 -16.87 0.62 -14.65
CA THR A 91 -16.14 1.07 -13.46
C THR A 91 -15.75 2.55 -13.51
N ALA A 92 -16.01 3.23 -14.63
CA ALA A 92 -15.83 4.67 -14.76
C ALA A 92 -16.62 5.44 -13.69
N GLY A 93 -15.97 6.41 -13.04
CA GLY A 93 -16.57 7.24 -12.00
C GLY A 93 -16.66 6.60 -10.61
N LEU A 94 -16.28 5.32 -10.43
CA LEU A 94 -16.14 4.73 -9.11
C LEU A 94 -14.89 5.31 -8.40
N PRO A 95 -14.92 5.56 -7.08
CA PRO A 95 -13.77 6.09 -6.34
C PRO A 95 -12.49 5.23 -6.49
N ASP A 96 -12.66 3.91 -6.56
CA ASP A 96 -11.56 2.95 -6.67
C ASP A 96 -11.42 2.38 -8.11
N ALA A 97 -11.77 3.15 -9.15
CA ALA A 97 -11.79 2.66 -10.54
C ALA A 97 -10.45 2.05 -11.00
N ALA A 98 -9.33 2.70 -10.70
CA ALA A 98 -7.99 2.19 -11.02
C ALA A 98 -7.70 0.83 -10.34
N PHE A 99 -8.18 0.65 -9.10
CA PHE A 99 -8.00 -0.60 -8.38
C PHE A 99 -8.92 -1.71 -8.91
N ALA A 100 -10.14 -1.39 -9.32
CA ALA A 100 -11.02 -2.32 -10.02
C ALA A 100 -10.38 -2.84 -11.32
N ARG A 101 -9.73 -1.95 -12.09
CA ARG A 101 -8.98 -2.32 -13.30
C ARG A 101 -7.77 -3.21 -12.98
N THR A 102 -7.07 -2.94 -11.87
CA THR A 102 -5.99 -3.81 -11.37
C THR A 102 -6.50 -5.22 -11.02
N PHE A 103 -7.71 -5.32 -10.45
CA PHE A 103 -8.37 -6.59 -10.18
C PHE A 103 -8.70 -7.35 -11.47
N PHE A 104 -9.27 -6.67 -12.47
CA PHE A 104 -9.52 -7.26 -13.80
C PHE A 104 -8.23 -7.80 -14.42
N SER A 105 -7.16 -7.00 -14.46
CA SER A 105 -5.85 -7.43 -14.96
C SER A 105 -5.30 -8.63 -14.18
N SER A 106 -5.51 -8.68 -12.86
CA SER A 106 -5.08 -9.83 -12.04
C SER A 106 -5.83 -11.12 -12.40
N VAL A 107 -7.12 -11.03 -12.70
CA VAL A 107 -7.94 -12.17 -13.16
C VAL A 107 -7.50 -12.62 -14.55
N SER A 108 -7.44 -11.69 -15.51
CA SER A 108 -7.00 -11.93 -16.90
C SER A 108 -5.63 -12.61 -16.95
N ARG A 109 -4.62 -12.04 -16.27
CA ARG A 109 -3.26 -12.61 -16.17
C ARG A 109 -3.25 -14.05 -15.71
N ARG A 110 -4.13 -14.41 -14.77
CA ARG A 110 -4.17 -15.74 -14.17
C ARG A 110 -4.96 -16.75 -15.01
N VAL A 111 -5.93 -16.27 -15.79
CA VAL A 111 -6.64 -17.08 -16.80
C VAL A 111 -5.68 -17.50 -17.91
N PHE A 112 -4.95 -16.54 -18.51
CA PHE A 112 -4.08 -16.76 -19.66
C PHE A 112 -2.64 -17.17 -19.30
N GLY A 113 -2.24 -16.96 -18.06
CA GLY A 113 -0.86 -17.17 -17.66
C GLY A 113 0.11 -16.17 -18.30
N THR A 114 -0.31 -14.91 -18.52
CA THR A 114 0.46 -13.87 -19.21
C THR A 114 1.92 -13.76 -18.73
N VAL A 115 2.84 -13.65 -19.69
CA VAL A 115 4.26 -13.29 -19.49
C VAL A 115 4.50 -11.86 -19.98
N GLY A 116 5.11 -11.03 -19.14
CA GLY A 116 5.23 -9.60 -19.39
C GLY A 116 3.88 -8.90 -19.26
N VAL A 117 3.45 -8.21 -20.32
CA VAL A 117 2.20 -7.44 -20.39
C VAL A 117 1.41 -7.88 -21.64
N ALA A 118 0.08 -8.02 -21.51
CA ALA A 118 -0.82 -8.27 -22.63
C ALA A 118 -1.82 -7.11 -22.80
N THR A 119 -1.42 -6.12 -23.59
CA THR A 119 -2.14 -4.82 -23.75
C THR A 119 -3.56 -4.95 -24.32
N ASP A 120 -3.88 -6.07 -24.95
CA ASP A 120 -5.18 -6.37 -25.56
C ASP A 120 -6.22 -6.90 -24.56
N ILE A 121 -5.77 -7.55 -23.48
CA ILE A 121 -6.64 -8.26 -22.51
C ILE A 121 -6.42 -7.82 -21.06
N GLU A 122 -5.55 -6.85 -20.82
CA GLU A 122 -5.27 -6.28 -19.50
C GLU A 122 -5.32 -4.76 -19.58
N PHE A 123 -5.61 -4.12 -18.44
CA PHE A 123 -5.30 -2.71 -18.26
C PHE A 123 -3.82 -2.60 -17.93
N VAL A 124 -3.04 -2.03 -18.83
CA VAL A 124 -1.60 -1.86 -18.66
C VAL A 124 -1.34 -0.73 -17.69
N GLY A 125 -0.40 -0.96 -16.76
CA GLY A 125 -0.08 0.01 -15.73
C GLY A 125 0.31 1.38 -16.29
N VAL A 126 1.05 1.45 -17.40
CA VAL A 126 1.57 2.72 -17.93
C VAL A 126 0.46 3.73 -18.29
N ASP A 127 -0.72 3.24 -18.70
CA ASP A 127 -1.86 4.07 -19.12
C ASP A 127 -2.90 4.26 -18.01
N LEU A 128 -2.70 3.65 -16.83
CA LEU A 128 -3.58 3.79 -15.68
C LEU A 128 -3.06 4.86 -14.73
N ASP A 129 -3.75 6.00 -14.64
CA ASP A 129 -3.53 6.96 -13.56
C ASP A 129 -4.08 6.39 -12.22
N PRO A 130 -3.24 6.08 -11.23
CA PRO A 130 -3.70 5.66 -9.91
C PRO A 130 -4.55 6.67 -9.17
N LEU A 131 -4.40 7.95 -9.52
CA LEU A 131 -5.11 9.06 -8.93
C LEU A 131 -6.26 9.53 -9.83
N GLU A 132 -6.65 8.73 -10.82
CA GLU A 132 -7.77 9.05 -11.72
C GLU A 132 -9.05 9.29 -10.91
N GLY A 133 -9.64 10.48 -11.09
CA GLY A 133 -10.86 10.87 -10.39
C GLY A 133 -10.65 11.28 -8.93
N ALA A 134 -9.41 11.40 -8.46
CA ALA A 134 -9.11 11.96 -7.16
C ALA A 134 -9.52 13.44 -7.11
N GLY A 135 -10.41 13.78 -6.19
CA GLY A 135 -10.60 15.16 -5.77
C GLY A 135 -9.75 15.48 -4.53
N ASP A 136 -9.68 16.76 -4.15
CA ASP A 136 -9.03 17.20 -2.90
C ASP A 136 -9.91 16.99 -1.65
N ASN A 137 -10.87 16.06 -1.72
CA ASN A 137 -11.91 15.86 -0.72
C ASN A 137 -11.66 14.57 0.08
N ALA A 138 -10.47 14.42 0.65
CA ALA A 138 -10.26 13.39 1.66
C ALA A 138 -11.27 13.60 2.80
N GLU A 139 -11.80 12.52 3.35
CA GLU A 139 -12.76 12.60 4.45
C GLU A 139 -12.05 13.06 5.72
N THR A 140 -12.09 14.36 6.00
CA THR A 140 -11.49 14.99 7.17
C THR A 140 -12.53 15.61 8.10
N GLU A 141 -12.19 15.72 9.38
CA GLU A 141 -12.82 16.62 10.34
C GLU A 141 -11.96 17.87 10.51
N LEU A 142 -12.61 19.02 10.57
CA LEU A 142 -11.98 20.33 10.69
C LEU A 142 -12.24 20.90 12.09
N TYR A 143 -11.17 21.11 12.84
CA TYR A 143 -11.23 21.77 14.15
C TYR A 143 -10.71 23.21 13.98
N THR A 144 -11.59 24.19 14.12
CA THR A 144 -11.21 25.62 13.97
C THR A 144 -10.74 26.18 15.29
N ASN A 145 -9.55 26.80 15.30
CA ASN A 145 -9.03 27.44 16.50
C ASN A 145 -9.78 28.75 16.76
N ARG A 146 -10.23 28.93 18.01
CA ARG A 146 -10.95 30.12 18.48
C ARG A 146 -10.14 30.95 19.49
N GLY A 147 -8.82 30.81 19.46
CA GLY A 147 -7.87 31.57 20.28
C GLY A 147 -7.31 30.80 21.48
N SER A 148 -7.46 29.48 21.51
CA SER A 148 -6.85 28.63 22.54
C SER A 148 -6.50 27.28 21.93
N LEU A 149 -5.20 26.96 21.92
CA LEU A 149 -4.73 25.67 21.46
C LEU A 149 -5.21 24.52 22.37
N GLU A 150 -5.31 24.76 23.67
CA GLU A 150 -5.74 23.74 24.62
C GLU A 150 -7.19 23.31 24.36
N LEU A 151 -8.10 24.26 24.11
CA LEU A 151 -9.52 23.98 23.84
C LEU A 151 -9.72 23.21 22.53
N ILE A 152 -9.02 23.57 21.46
CA ILE A 152 -9.13 22.83 20.19
C ILE A 152 -8.59 21.40 20.31
N ILE A 153 -7.55 21.18 21.11
CA ILE A 153 -7.04 19.83 21.39
C ILE A 153 -7.98 19.05 22.30
N GLU A 154 -8.61 19.71 23.27
CA GLU A 154 -9.67 19.12 24.08
C GLU A 154 -10.84 18.63 23.21
N ASP A 155 -11.33 19.47 22.29
CA ASP A 155 -12.39 19.10 21.33
C ASP A 155 -11.97 17.90 20.47
N LEU A 156 -10.75 17.95 19.90
CA LEU A 156 -10.22 16.88 19.05
C LEU A 156 -10.13 15.55 19.80
N LEU A 157 -9.51 15.54 20.99
CA LEU A 157 -9.35 14.30 21.77
C LEU A 157 -10.69 13.81 22.34
N GLY A 158 -11.60 14.72 22.67
CA GLY A 158 -12.98 14.42 23.07
C GLY A 158 -13.80 13.79 21.96
N ASP A 159 -13.46 14.07 20.70
CA ASP A 159 -14.13 13.50 19.54
C ASP A 159 -13.71 12.07 19.16
N ILE A 160 -12.64 11.56 19.78
CA ILE A 160 -12.18 10.19 19.58
C ILE A 160 -13.19 9.20 20.16
N ARG A 161 -13.92 8.51 19.27
CA ARG A 161 -14.99 7.54 19.63
C ARG A 161 -14.44 6.16 19.95
N LEU A 162 -13.63 6.06 21.01
CA LEU A 162 -13.21 4.78 21.60
C LEU A 162 -13.89 4.58 22.96
N ARG A 163 -14.30 3.34 23.27
CA ARG A 163 -14.98 2.97 24.52
C ARG A 163 -14.03 2.92 25.72
N SER A 164 -12.74 2.74 25.49
CA SER A 164 -11.73 2.72 26.56
C SER A 164 -11.59 4.12 27.17
N PRO A 165 -11.67 4.25 28.51
CA PRO A 165 -11.54 5.56 29.16
C PRO A 165 -10.11 6.07 29.05
N TRP A 166 -9.94 7.40 29.11
CA TRP A 166 -8.62 8.02 29.27
C TRP A 166 -8.08 7.74 30.68
N ILE A 167 -6.78 7.46 30.78
CA ILE A 167 -6.08 7.38 32.07
C ILE A 167 -6.12 8.75 32.76
N ASP A 168 -5.80 9.79 31.98
CA ASP A 168 -5.80 11.18 32.39
C ASP A 168 -6.01 12.04 31.14
N PHE A 169 -7.26 12.48 30.94
CA PHE A 169 -7.67 13.23 29.75
C PHE A 169 -7.00 14.61 29.71
N GLU A 170 -7.04 15.35 30.83
CA GLU A 170 -6.42 16.67 30.90
C GLU A 170 -4.92 16.62 30.66
N LYS A 171 -4.22 15.63 31.22
CA LYS A 171 -2.79 15.46 30.95
C LYS A 171 -2.53 15.15 29.48
N SER A 172 -3.39 14.36 28.84
CA SER A 172 -3.28 14.05 27.41
C SER A 172 -3.42 15.32 26.55
N VAL A 173 -4.42 16.17 26.87
CA VAL A 173 -4.60 17.49 26.25
C VAL A 173 -3.38 18.37 26.44
N ARG A 174 -2.88 18.50 27.68
CA ARG A 174 -1.69 19.31 28.00
C ARG A 174 -0.43 18.82 27.27
N THR A 175 -0.20 17.51 27.20
CA THR A 175 0.95 16.92 26.50
C THR A 175 0.93 17.26 25.01
N VAL A 176 -0.21 17.06 24.34
CA VAL A 176 -0.35 17.36 22.91
C VAL A 176 -0.20 18.86 22.66
N THR A 177 -0.86 19.69 23.47
CA THR A 177 -0.79 21.16 23.39
C THR A 177 0.65 21.65 23.52
N LEU A 178 1.42 21.10 24.47
CA LEU A 178 2.82 21.47 24.69
C LEU A 178 3.70 21.14 23.47
N GLU A 179 3.57 19.94 22.91
CA GLU A 179 4.38 19.52 21.74
C GLU A 179 4.03 20.35 20.50
N ILE A 180 2.74 20.58 20.23
CA ILE A 180 2.31 21.45 19.13
C ILE A 180 2.82 22.88 19.33
N THR A 181 2.75 23.39 20.57
CA THR A 181 3.26 24.73 20.88
C THR A 181 4.75 24.85 20.59
N LYS A 182 5.53 23.87 21.03
CA LYS A 182 6.97 23.82 20.81
C LYS A 182 7.30 23.76 19.30
N GLN A 183 6.57 22.95 18.54
CA GLN A 183 6.80 22.83 17.10
C GLN A 183 6.41 24.10 16.32
N LEU A 184 5.26 24.71 16.63
CA LEU A 184 4.86 25.94 15.97
C LEU A 184 5.82 27.08 16.32
N ARG A 185 6.26 27.16 17.57
CA ARG A 185 7.20 28.19 18.02
C ARG A 185 8.55 28.13 17.30
N SER A 186 9.01 26.95 16.86
CA SER A 186 10.27 26.81 16.11
C SER A 186 10.17 27.32 14.66
N HIS A 187 8.96 27.46 14.12
CA HIS A 187 8.71 27.90 12.75
C HIS A 187 8.18 29.35 12.66
N LEU A 188 7.53 29.83 13.72
CA LEU A 188 6.92 31.16 13.74
C LEU A 188 7.94 32.26 14.08
N PRO A 189 7.77 33.48 13.52
CA PRO A 189 8.59 34.63 13.90
C PRO A 189 8.49 34.96 15.39
N ALA A 190 9.57 35.53 15.95
CA ALA A 190 9.58 36.01 17.32
C ALA A 190 8.46 37.04 17.56
N GLY A 191 7.71 36.88 18.66
CA GLY A 191 6.61 37.77 19.04
C GLY A 191 5.22 37.40 18.47
N VAL A 192 5.13 36.41 17.58
CA VAL A 192 3.82 35.88 17.13
C VAL A 192 3.28 34.91 18.18
N GLU A 193 2.05 35.11 18.65
CA GLU A 193 1.42 34.19 19.61
C GLU A 193 0.94 32.90 18.95
N VAL A 194 1.38 31.75 19.46
CA VAL A 194 1.07 30.42 18.90
C VAL A 194 -0.44 30.16 18.90
N ASP A 195 -1.13 30.51 19.98
CA ASP A 195 -2.58 30.35 20.13
C ASP A 195 -3.38 31.11 19.08
N THR A 196 -2.79 32.14 18.48
CA THR A 196 -3.43 32.93 17.42
C THR A 196 -2.94 32.56 16.02
N ALA A 197 -1.76 31.93 15.92
CA ALA A 197 -1.13 31.59 14.65
C ALA A 197 -1.71 30.31 14.03
N LEU A 198 -2.07 29.33 14.86
CA LEU A 198 -2.79 28.14 14.38
C LEU A 198 -4.21 28.54 13.97
N ARG A 199 -4.60 28.30 12.72
CA ARG A 199 -5.96 28.56 12.24
C ARG A 199 -6.89 27.39 12.54
N HIS A 200 -6.44 26.19 12.19
CA HIS A 200 -7.25 24.99 12.31
C HIS A 200 -6.39 23.72 12.24
N ILE A 201 -6.99 22.61 12.66
CA ILE A 201 -6.44 21.26 12.53
C ILE A 201 -7.36 20.46 11.63
N GLU A 202 -6.80 19.80 10.61
CA GLU A 202 -7.53 18.89 9.73
C GLU A 202 -7.12 17.45 10.03
N ILE A 203 -8.06 16.61 10.45
CA ILE A 203 -7.81 15.21 10.82
C ILE A 203 -8.54 14.28 9.87
N LEU A 204 -7.88 13.24 9.35
CA LEU A 204 -8.56 12.17 8.62
C LEU A 204 -9.57 11.48 9.54
N LYS A 205 -10.83 11.37 9.11
CA LYS A 205 -11.93 10.75 9.88
C LYS A 205 -11.58 9.38 10.47
N PRO A 206 -11.03 8.42 9.71
CA PRO A 206 -10.72 7.11 10.27
C PRO A 206 -9.46 7.16 11.15
N LEU A 207 -9.54 6.48 12.30
CA LEU A 207 -8.34 6.11 13.06
C LEU A 207 -7.56 5.02 12.30
N PHE A 208 -6.24 5.09 12.39
CA PHE A 208 -5.31 4.18 11.73
C PHE A 208 -4.79 3.20 12.77
N PHE A 209 -5.16 1.92 12.70
CA PHE A 209 -4.72 0.92 13.67
C PHE A 209 -3.54 0.11 13.13
N GLN A 210 -2.48 -0.03 13.91
CA GLN A 210 -1.32 -0.85 13.57
C GLN A 210 -0.73 -1.45 14.84
N SER A 211 -0.54 -2.77 14.84
CA SER A 211 0.00 -3.50 15.98
C SER A 211 -0.82 -3.19 17.25
N THR A 212 -0.21 -2.55 18.25
CA THR A 212 -0.82 -2.20 19.55
C THR A 212 -1.21 -0.72 19.67
N ARG A 213 -1.24 0.01 18.56
CA ARG A 213 -1.46 1.47 18.52
C ARG A 213 -2.63 1.83 17.61
N ALA A 214 -3.33 2.90 18.00
CA ALA A 214 -4.27 3.61 17.14
C ALA A 214 -3.68 4.99 16.85
N TYR A 215 -3.74 5.42 15.60
CA TYR A 215 -3.15 6.68 15.17
C TYR A 215 -4.23 7.63 14.68
N VAL A 216 -4.20 8.85 15.20
CA VAL A 216 -4.90 10.00 14.62
C VAL A 216 -3.93 10.64 13.64
N VAL A 217 -4.36 10.95 12.42
CA VAL A 217 -3.47 11.45 11.36
C VAL A 217 -4.11 12.66 10.69
N GLY A 218 -3.34 13.73 10.50
CA GLY A 218 -3.83 14.99 9.99
C GLY A 218 -2.74 16.02 9.74
N GLN A 219 -3.13 17.29 9.73
CA GLN A 219 -2.23 18.42 9.59
C GLN A 219 -2.65 19.61 10.47
N LEU A 220 -1.65 20.35 10.92
CA LEU A 220 -1.78 21.68 11.49
C LEU A 220 -1.76 22.70 10.35
N VAL A 221 -2.69 23.63 10.36
CA VAL A 221 -2.72 24.74 9.40
C VAL A 221 -2.60 26.06 10.16
N ALA A 222 -1.51 26.77 9.91
CA ALA A 222 -1.22 28.09 10.44
C ALA A 222 -0.98 29.09 9.29
N ASP A 223 -0.80 30.37 9.60
CA ASP A 223 -0.51 31.41 8.62
C ASP A 223 0.73 31.09 7.79
N GLY A 224 0.54 30.72 6.52
CA GLY A 224 1.63 30.40 5.59
C GLY A 224 2.39 29.11 5.92
N LEU A 225 1.90 28.30 6.86
CA LEU A 225 2.57 27.09 7.33
C LEU A 225 1.59 25.92 7.43
N ARG A 226 1.98 24.77 6.90
CA ARG A 226 1.29 23.50 7.07
C ARG A 226 2.28 22.49 7.62
N LEU A 227 1.94 21.83 8.71
CA LEU A 227 2.77 20.80 9.34
C LEU A 227 1.98 19.51 9.47
N PRO A 228 2.61 18.34 9.31
CA PRO A 228 1.96 17.08 9.61
C PRO A 228 1.63 16.99 11.10
N LEU A 229 0.58 16.22 11.41
CA LEU A 229 0.17 15.91 12.78
C LEU A 229 -0.20 14.44 12.86
N ALA A 230 0.40 13.71 13.80
CA ALA A 230 -0.12 12.42 14.20
C ALA A 230 0.00 12.17 15.71
N PHE A 231 -1.01 11.50 16.27
CA PHE A 231 -1.01 11.03 17.65
C PHE A 231 -0.97 9.52 17.67
N ALA A 232 -0.06 8.93 18.42
CA ALA A 232 -0.11 7.51 18.74
C ALA A 232 -0.86 7.33 20.06
N LEU A 233 -1.98 6.61 20.02
CA LEU A 233 -2.75 6.20 21.19
C LEU A 233 -2.32 4.78 21.58
N GLN A 234 -2.08 4.56 22.87
CA GLN A 234 -1.93 3.23 23.44
C GLN A 234 -3.05 2.92 24.41
N ASN A 235 -3.59 1.71 24.32
CA ASN A 235 -4.57 1.18 25.28
C ASN A 235 -3.91 0.23 26.27
N THR A 236 -4.08 0.49 27.56
CA THR A 236 -3.56 -0.31 28.66
C THR A 236 -4.70 -0.86 29.52
N ASP A 237 -4.37 -1.61 30.57
CA ASP A 237 -5.33 -2.00 31.60
C ASP A 237 -5.92 -0.82 32.37
N ARG A 238 -5.19 0.30 32.45
CA ARG A 238 -5.64 1.53 33.09
C ARG A 238 -6.45 2.44 32.18
N GLY A 239 -6.39 2.24 30.86
CA GLY A 239 -7.06 3.08 29.86
C GLY A 239 -6.13 3.59 28.76
N LEU A 240 -6.65 4.58 28.01
CA LEU A 240 -6.00 5.26 26.89
C LEU A 240 -5.08 6.39 27.37
N PHE A 241 -3.97 6.56 26.67
CA PHE A 241 -3.11 7.74 26.78
C PHE A 241 -2.40 8.03 25.46
N ILE A 242 -1.88 9.25 25.32
CA ILE A 242 -1.02 9.66 24.21
C ILE A 242 0.39 9.09 24.43
N ASP A 243 0.78 8.13 23.60
CA ASP A 243 2.09 7.49 23.62
C ASP A 243 3.15 8.33 22.91
N ALA A 244 2.76 8.99 21.81
CA ALA A 244 3.63 9.87 21.04
C ALA A 244 2.83 10.91 20.26
N VAL A 245 3.49 12.04 19.98
CA VAL A 245 3.02 13.10 19.07
C VAL A 245 4.10 13.27 18.01
N MET A 246 3.71 13.27 16.74
CA MET A 246 4.62 13.42 15.60
C MET A 246 4.20 14.65 14.79
N LEU A 247 5.15 15.55 14.54
CA LEU A 247 4.86 16.90 14.02
C LEU A 247 5.75 17.32 12.84
N ASP A 248 6.55 16.39 12.31
CA ASP A 248 7.33 16.56 11.10
C ASP A 248 7.27 15.36 10.16
N GLU A 249 7.77 15.55 8.93
CA GLU A 249 7.75 14.55 7.86
C GLU A 249 8.59 13.32 8.23
N ASP A 250 9.75 13.51 8.88
CA ASP A 250 10.70 12.44 9.12
C ASP A 250 10.15 11.47 10.18
N GLU A 251 9.56 11.99 11.27
CA GLU A 251 8.86 11.22 12.29
C GLU A 251 7.66 10.45 11.70
N LEU A 252 6.82 11.13 10.92
CA LEU A 252 5.64 10.52 10.31
C LEU A 252 6.03 9.45 9.28
N SER A 253 7.10 9.70 8.51
CA SER A 253 7.60 8.76 7.49
C SER A 253 8.01 7.42 8.08
N ILE A 254 8.58 7.41 9.29
CA ILE A 254 8.94 6.18 10.02
C ILE A 254 7.69 5.35 10.37
N VAL A 255 6.60 6.00 10.78
CA VAL A 255 5.34 5.34 11.14
C VAL A 255 4.62 4.81 9.91
N PHE A 256 4.71 5.52 8.79
CA PHE A 256 4.20 5.09 7.50
C PHE A 256 5.21 4.23 6.72
N GLY A 257 6.30 3.76 7.32
CA GLY A 257 7.39 3.07 6.61
C GLY A 257 7.10 1.63 6.19
N PHE A 258 7.77 1.18 5.12
CA PHE A 258 7.71 -0.18 4.58
C PHE A 258 8.22 -1.27 5.54
N THR A 259 8.81 -0.92 6.68
CA THR A 259 9.26 -1.88 7.70
C THR A 259 8.20 -2.18 8.76
N ARG A 260 7.00 -1.61 8.63
CA ARG A 260 5.88 -1.80 9.57
C ARG A 260 4.71 -2.50 8.91
N SER A 261 3.82 -3.09 9.71
CA SER A 261 2.58 -3.71 9.24
C SER A 261 1.66 -2.69 8.56
N TYR A 262 0.78 -3.13 7.67
CA TYR A 262 -0.17 -2.22 7.03
C TYR A 262 -1.22 -1.73 8.03
N PHE A 263 -1.61 -0.45 7.94
CA PHE A 263 -2.66 0.14 8.76
C PHE A 263 -4.00 -0.51 8.48
N HIS A 264 -4.80 -0.73 9.52
CA HIS A 264 -6.25 -0.93 9.41
C HIS A 264 -6.92 0.42 9.61
N ALA A 265 -7.41 1.02 8.52
CA ALA A 265 -8.19 2.24 8.53
C ALA A 265 -9.35 2.05 7.56
N ASP A 266 -10.60 2.20 8.04
CA ASP A 266 -11.78 2.04 7.19
C ASP A 266 -11.99 3.28 6.31
N ILE A 267 -11.23 3.34 5.22
CA ILE A 267 -11.25 4.45 4.27
C ILE A 267 -12.13 4.06 3.09
N GLU A 268 -13.18 4.83 2.85
CA GLU A 268 -14.06 4.64 1.69
C GLU A 268 -13.40 5.11 0.39
N ARG A 269 -12.77 6.28 0.45
CA ARG A 269 -12.14 6.99 -0.66
C ARG A 269 -10.63 6.94 -0.54
N VAL A 270 -10.04 5.78 -0.89
CA VAL A 270 -8.62 5.50 -0.61
C VAL A 270 -7.69 6.40 -1.41
N VAL A 271 -8.06 6.71 -2.65
CA VAL A 271 -7.25 7.56 -3.53
C VAL A 271 -7.10 8.96 -2.96
N GLU A 272 -8.18 9.55 -2.45
CA GLU A 272 -8.17 10.87 -1.83
C GLU A 272 -7.39 10.89 -0.51
N ALA A 273 -7.50 9.83 0.30
CA ALA A 273 -6.64 9.68 1.48
C ALA A 273 -5.16 9.59 1.11
N VAL A 274 -4.82 8.93 0.00
CA VAL A 274 -3.44 8.89 -0.52
C VAL A 274 -2.99 10.27 -1.00
N VAL A 275 -3.84 11.05 -1.67
CA VAL A 275 -3.55 12.44 -2.04
C VAL A 275 -3.29 13.29 -0.80
N PHE A 276 -4.12 13.18 0.23
CA PHE A 276 -3.90 13.86 1.51
C PHE A 276 -2.57 13.47 2.15
N LEU A 277 -2.28 12.17 2.28
CA LEU A 277 -1.04 11.67 2.86
C LEU A 277 0.20 12.09 2.06
N ARG A 278 0.08 12.24 0.73
CA ARG A 278 1.18 12.71 -0.12
C ARG A 278 1.57 14.16 0.19
N HIS A 279 0.63 14.99 0.64
CA HIS A 279 0.96 16.33 1.12
C HIS A 279 1.74 16.29 2.44
N LEU A 280 1.48 15.31 3.29
CA LEU A 280 2.20 15.11 4.56
C LEU A 280 3.55 14.43 4.40
N LEU A 281 3.66 13.56 3.38
CA LEU A 281 4.80 12.69 3.12
C LEU A 281 5.27 12.82 1.65
N PRO A 282 5.71 14.01 1.21
CA PRO A 282 5.99 14.30 -0.20
C PRO A 282 7.12 13.46 -0.79
N ARG A 283 8.09 13.02 0.01
CA ARG A 283 9.20 12.16 -0.45
C ARG A 283 8.81 10.70 -0.60
N LYS A 284 7.62 10.32 -0.14
CA LYS A 284 7.21 8.91 -0.04
C LYS A 284 6.62 8.42 -1.37
N PRO A 285 7.11 7.30 -1.93
CA PRO A 285 6.59 6.78 -3.18
C PRO A 285 5.09 6.48 -3.10
N LEU A 286 4.38 6.77 -4.19
CA LEU A 286 2.94 6.53 -4.27
C LEU A 286 2.61 5.05 -4.08
N SER A 287 3.44 4.16 -4.63
CA SER A 287 3.33 2.72 -4.42
C SER A 287 3.35 2.32 -2.94
N GLU A 288 4.12 3.02 -2.13
CA GLU A 288 4.24 2.75 -0.70
C GLU A 288 3.04 3.29 0.09
N LEU A 289 2.51 4.46 -0.26
CA LEU A 289 1.30 5.02 0.35
C LEU A 289 0.09 4.08 0.17
N PHE A 290 -0.14 3.54 -1.03
CA PHE A 290 -1.18 2.51 -1.21
C PHE A 290 -0.90 1.25 -0.39
N THR A 291 0.35 0.82 -0.36
CA THR A 291 0.77 -0.40 0.35
C THR A 291 0.52 -0.29 1.85
N VAL A 292 0.85 0.84 2.49
CA VAL A 292 0.69 1.03 3.93
C VAL A 292 -0.77 1.18 4.36
N LEU A 293 -1.66 1.59 3.46
CA LEU A 293 -3.12 1.51 3.62
C LEU A 293 -3.68 0.09 3.37
N GLY A 294 -2.79 -0.89 3.18
CA GLY A 294 -3.07 -2.31 2.90
C GLY A 294 -3.64 -2.59 1.52
N ARG A 295 -3.55 -1.65 0.58
CA ARG A 295 -3.78 -1.90 -0.85
C ARG A 295 -2.52 -2.44 -1.52
N ALA A 296 -1.91 -3.50 -0.95
CA ALA A 296 -0.62 -4.04 -1.38
C ALA A 296 -0.58 -4.43 -2.87
N ARG A 297 -1.71 -4.91 -3.44
CA ARG A 297 -1.81 -5.26 -4.87
C ARG A 297 -1.85 -4.03 -5.77
N GLN A 298 -2.48 -2.94 -5.33
CA GLN A 298 -2.44 -1.65 -6.03
C GLN A 298 -1.04 -1.04 -5.92
N GLY A 299 -0.44 -1.04 -4.72
CA GLY A 299 0.93 -0.60 -4.52
C GLY A 299 1.94 -1.37 -5.37
N LYS A 300 1.76 -2.68 -5.54
CA LYS A 300 2.57 -3.49 -6.46
C LYS A 300 2.43 -3.06 -7.92
N ALA A 301 1.21 -2.76 -8.37
CA ALA A 301 0.98 -2.24 -9.71
C ALA A 301 1.66 -0.87 -9.88
N GLU A 302 1.55 0.03 -8.89
CA GLU A 302 2.25 1.33 -8.91
C GLU A 302 3.75 1.17 -8.97
N ARG A 303 4.32 0.24 -8.20
CA ARG A 303 5.76 -0.03 -8.21
C ARG A 303 6.27 -0.47 -9.58
N TYR A 304 5.50 -1.29 -10.28
CA TYR A 304 5.84 -1.67 -11.65
C TYR A 304 5.79 -0.47 -12.61
N ARG A 305 4.84 0.45 -12.43
CA ARG A 305 4.78 1.70 -13.21
C ARG A 305 5.96 2.62 -12.93
N GLU A 306 6.31 2.77 -11.65
CA GLU A 306 7.50 3.52 -11.22
C GLU A 306 8.76 2.99 -11.90
N LEU A 307 8.95 1.65 -11.91
CA LEU A 307 10.05 1.00 -12.62
C LEU A 307 10.01 1.24 -14.14
N ALA A 308 8.85 1.04 -14.78
CA ALA A 308 8.71 1.22 -16.22
C ALA A 308 9.00 2.67 -16.65
N ARG A 309 8.48 3.64 -15.89
CA ARG A 309 8.73 5.07 -16.13
C ARG A 309 10.20 5.42 -15.91
N HIS A 310 10.81 4.88 -14.86
CA HIS A 310 12.24 5.07 -14.61
C HIS A 310 13.09 4.56 -15.78
N LEU A 311 12.83 3.35 -16.28
CA LEU A 311 13.53 2.79 -17.44
C LEU A 311 13.36 3.64 -18.72
N GLN A 312 12.25 4.37 -18.87
CA GLN A 312 12.06 5.29 -20.01
C GLN A 312 12.81 6.61 -19.85
N GLN A 313 13.15 7.01 -18.62
CA GLN A 313 13.68 8.32 -18.27
C GLN A 313 15.15 8.31 -17.86
N SER A 314 15.72 7.11 -17.65
CA SER A 314 17.13 6.91 -17.32
C SER A 314 17.78 5.94 -18.30
N ASP A 315 19.10 6.05 -18.43
CA ASP A 315 19.95 5.08 -19.13
C ASP A 315 20.65 4.11 -18.16
N ASP A 316 20.25 4.12 -16.88
CA ASP A 316 20.82 3.27 -15.83
C ASP A 316 20.77 1.79 -16.20
N LEU A 317 21.85 1.08 -15.89
CA LEU A 317 21.93 -0.36 -16.05
C LEU A 317 21.63 -1.06 -14.72
N PHE A 318 20.83 -2.12 -14.79
CA PHE A 318 20.74 -3.10 -13.74
C PHE A 318 22.12 -3.69 -13.50
N ALA A 319 22.61 -3.53 -12.28
CA ALA A 319 23.90 -4.03 -11.82
C ALA A 319 23.75 -4.72 -10.47
N HIS A 320 24.71 -5.54 -10.07
CA HIS A 320 24.74 -6.13 -8.74
C HIS A 320 24.57 -5.07 -7.66
N ALA A 321 23.76 -5.40 -6.65
CA ALA A 321 23.61 -4.52 -5.50
C ALA A 321 24.95 -4.45 -4.75
N PRO A 322 25.38 -3.25 -4.29
CA PRO A 322 26.63 -3.12 -3.56
C PRO A 322 26.57 -3.91 -2.24
N GLY A 323 27.67 -4.60 -1.92
CA GLY A 323 27.80 -5.43 -0.72
C GLY A 323 28.38 -6.80 -1.01
N GLU A 324 28.28 -7.70 -0.04
CA GLU A 324 28.77 -9.08 -0.18
C GLU A 324 27.83 -9.92 -1.06
N ARG A 325 28.42 -10.75 -1.92
CA ARG A 325 27.68 -11.68 -2.79
C ARG A 325 26.87 -12.68 -1.95
N GLY A 326 25.56 -12.66 -2.13
CA GLY A 326 24.65 -13.57 -1.45
C GLY A 326 24.77 -15.03 -1.93
N LEU A 327 24.90 -15.97 -0.98
CA LEU A 327 24.97 -17.41 -1.27
C LEU A 327 23.63 -18.05 -1.66
N VAL A 328 22.51 -17.38 -1.36
CA VAL A 328 21.14 -17.88 -1.57
C VAL A 328 20.39 -17.04 -2.61
N MET A 329 20.74 -15.75 -2.72
CA MET A 329 20.06 -14.79 -3.58
C MET A 329 21.08 -14.10 -4.49
N ILE A 330 20.67 -13.81 -5.71
CA ILE A 330 21.27 -12.75 -6.54
C ILE A 330 20.51 -11.46 -6.22
N CYS A 331 21.23 -10.43 -5.80
CA CYS A 331 20.69 -9.11 -5.51
C CYS A 331 21.22 -8.12 -6.53
N PHE A 332 20.33 -7.37 -7.18
CA PHE A 332 20.68 -6.36 -8.18
C PHE A 332 19.77 -5.14 -8.05
N THR A 333 20.18 -4.01 -8.60
CA THR A 333 19.51 -2.72 -8.46
C THR A 333 19.72 -1.87 -9.71
N LEU A 334 18.94 -0.81 -9.83
CA LEU A 334 19.29 0.36 -10.64
C LEU A 334 19.87 1.41 -9.68
N PRO A 335 21.03 2.02 -9.94
CA PRO A 335 21.65 2.96 -9.00
C PRO A 335 20.78 4.16 -8.62
N SER A 336 19.98 4.69 -9.55
CA SER A 336 19.08 5.82 -9.30
C SER A 336 17.64 5.43 -8.95
N LEU A 337 17.39 4.16 -8.61
CA LEU A 337 16.10 3.68 -8.12
C LEU A 337 16.26 3.06 -6.72
N ASP A 338 15.48 3.52 -5.75
CA ASP A 338 15.52 3.07 -4.36
C ASP A 338 14.85 1.68 -4.15
N VAL A 339 15.19 0.70 -4.99
CA VAL A 339 14.62 -0.66 -4.96
C VAL A 339 15.71 -1.69 -5.28
N VAL A 340 15.83 -2.70 -4.42
CA VAL A 340 16.67 -3.88 -4.66
C VAL A 340 15.82 -5.06 -5.14
N PHE A 341 16.21 -5.65 -6.26
CA PHE A 341 15.65 -6.87 -6.80
C PHE A 341 16.39 -8.08 -6.23
N LYS A 342 15.65 -9.12 -5.86
CA LYS A 342 16.21 -10.34 -5.28
C LYS A 342 15.66 -11.57 -5.99
N LEU A 343 16.55 -12.37 -6.56
CA LEU A 343 16.23 -13.66 -7.18
C LEU A 343 16.86 -14.78 -6.37
N ILE A 344 16.09 -15.84 -6.10
CA ILE A 344 16.58 -17.01 -5.40
C ILE A 344 17.39 -17.84 -6.40
N ARG A 345 18.62 -18.25 -6.04
CA ARG A 345 19.44 -19.16 -6.86
C ARG A 345 18.78 -20.52 -7.02
N ASP A 346 19.07 -21.21 -8.12
CA ASP A 346 18.55 -22.56 -8.38
C ASP A 346 19.23 -23.59 -7.48
N ARG A 347 20.52 -23.39 -7.22
CA ARG A 347 21.34 -24.25 -6.36
C ARG A 347 22.08 -23.42 -5.32
N PHE A 348 22.14 -23.91 -4.09
CA PHE A 348 22.89 -23.28 -3.02
C PHE A 348 24.19 -24.05 -2.76
N PRO A 349 25.24 -23.36 -2.28
CA PRO A 349 26.49 -24.04 -1.94
C PRO A 349 26.30 -25.03 -0.78
N PRO A 350 27.13 -26.08 -0.66
CA PRO A 350 26.96 -27.15 0.33
C PRO A 350 26.86 -26.69 1.79
N VAL A 351 27.44 -25.52 2.11
CA VAL A 351 27.37 -24.90 3.44
C VAL A 351 25.96 -24.39 3.80
N LYS A 352 25.02 -24.36 2.84
CA LYS A 352 23.62 -23.98 3.04
C LYS A 352 22.74 -25.22 2.91
N THR A 353 22.18 -25.66 4.02
CA THR A 353 21.28 -26.81 4.13
C THR A 353 19.80 -26.48 3.90
N VAL A 354 19.49 -25.24 3.51
CA VAL A 354 18.12 -24.78 3.26
C VAL A 354 17.71 -25.10 1.82
N LEU A 355 16.43 -25.35 1.58
CA LEU A 355 15.87 -25.53 0.25
C LEU A 355 15.32 -24.22 -0.29
N ARG A 356 15.16 -24.13 -1.62
CA ARG A 356 14.52 -22.98 -2.29
C ARG A 356 13.14 -22.68 -1.70
N GLN A 357 12.35 -23.73 -1.44
CA GLN A 357 11.01 -23.61 -0.87
C GLN A 357 11.04 -22.99 0.55
N ASP A 358 12.02 -23.34 1.38
CA ASP A 358 12.18 -22.75 2.71
C ASP A 358 12.43 -21.24 2.65
N VAL A 359 13.17 -20.79 1.63
CA VAL A 359 13.40 -19.35 1.40
C VAL A 359 12.08 -18.66 1.04
N ILE A 360 11.33 -19.22 0.09
CA ILE A 360 10.02 -18.70 -0.31
C ILE A 360 9.07 -18.61 0.90
N ASP A 361 9.02 -19.65 1.71
CA ASP A 361 8.10 -19.70 2.85
C ASP A 361 8.53 -18.74 3.97
N LYS A 362 9.83 -18.45 4.13
CA LYS A 362 10.30 -17.35 4.98
C LYS A 362 9.86 -15.98 4.47
N TYR A 363 9.93 -15.70 3.17
CA TYR A 363 9.42 -14.43 2.63
C TYR A 363 7.90 -14.31 2.83
N LYS A 364 7.13 -15.38 2.61
CA LYS A 364 5.68 -15.40 2.90
C LYS A 364 5.38 -15.21 4.38
N PHE A 365 6.20 -15.80 5.25
CA PHE A 365 6.08 -15.64 6.69
C PHE A 365 6.26 -14.17 7.06
N VAL A 366 7.34 -13.52 6.63
CA VAL A 366 7.60 -12.10 6.90
C VAL A 366 6.48 -11.21 6.35
N PHE A 367 5.97 -11.50 5.15
CA PHE A 367 4.87 -10.76 4.55
C PHE A 367 3.56 -10.81 5.38
N ARG A 368 3.32 -11.93 6.09
CA ARG A 368 2.13 -12.15 6.93
C ARG A 368 2.30 -11.69 8.38
N HIS A 369 3.50 -11.32 8.82
CA HIS A 369 3.79 -11.05 10.22
C HIS A 369 4.08 -9.57 10.48
N ASP A 370 3.95 -9.16 11.74
CA ASP A 370 4.44 -7.86 12.14
C ASP A 370 5.94 -7.78 11.92
N ARG A 371 6.33 -6.82 11.08
CA ARG A 371 7.71 -6.56 10.70
C ARG A 371 8.47 -5.79 11.80
N ALA A 372 7.76 -5.24 12.78
CA ALA A 372 8.29 -4.57 13.96
C ALA A 372 9.32 -3.46 13.68
N GLY A 373 9.27 -2.85 12.49
CA GLY A 373 10.23 -1.84 12.05
C GLY A 373 11.61 -2.39 11.66
N ARG A 374 11.80 -3.72 11.66
CA ARG A 374 13.11 -4.37 11.47
C ARG A 374 13.20 -5.26 10.24
N LEU A 375 12.06 -5.66 9.68
CA LEU A 375 11.99 -6.46 8.46
C LEU A 375 11.42 -5.61 7.33
N VAL A 376 11.98 -5.75 6.14
CA VAL A 376 11.58 -4.99 4.95
C VAL A 376 10.40 -5.68 4.27
N ASP A 377 9.40 -4.91 3.85
CA ASP A 377 8.34 -5.44 2.97
C ASP A 377 8.91 -5.90 1.64
N ALA A 378 8.52 -7.10 1.21
CA ALA A 378 8.96 -7.70 -0.04
C ALA A 378 7.76 -7.99 -0.93
N GLN A 379 7.79 -7.45 -2.15
CA GLN A 379 6.76 -7.70 -3.14
C GLN A 379 7.22 -8.76 -4.12
N GLU A 380 6.52 -9.90 -4.16
CA GLU A 380 6.80 -10.96 -5.12
C GLU A 380 6.34 -10.54 -6.52
N PHE A 381 7.24 -10.55 -7.50
CA PHE A 381 6.94 -10.40 -8.93
C PHE A 381 7.15 -11.73 -9.66
N LYS A 382 6.40 -11.97 -10.73
CA LYS A 382 6.48 -13.18 -11.57
C LYS A 382 6.25 -12.81 -13.02
N ARG A 383 6.95 -13.50 -13.91
CA ARG A 383 6.82 -13.36 -15.36
C ARG A 383 7.03 -11.92 -15.79
N VAL A 384 8.06 -11.29 -15.24
CA VAL A 384 8.42 -9.91 -15.57
C VAL A 384 9.33 -9.97 -16.79
N ARG A 385 9.08 -9.09 -17.76
CA ARG A 385 9.93 -8.93 -18.94
C ARG A 385 10.66 -7.59 -18.81
N LEU A 386 11.99 -7.62 -18.89
CA LEU A 386 12.85 -6.43 -18.80
C LEU A 386 13.85 -6.42 -19.97
N PRO A 387 14.16 -5.24 -20.54
CA PRO A 387 15.09 -5.16 -21.67
C PRO A 387 16.48 -5.68 -21.31
N LYS A 388 16.98 -6.67 -22.03
CA LYS A 388 18.31 -7.28 -21.82
C LYS A 388 19.43 -6.24 -21.92
N ALA A 389 19.29 -5.29 -22.84
CA ALA A 389 20.24 -4.19 -23.04
C ALA A 389 20.39 -3.27 -21.82
N ARG A 390 19.50 -3.38 -20.83
CA ARG A 390 19.53 -2.60 -19.58
C ARG A 390 20.23 -3.32 -18.45
N PHE A 391 20.96 -4.40 -18.70
CA PHE A 391 21.72 -5.14 -17.68
C PHE A 391 23.22 -5.09 -17.98
N THR A 392 24.05 -5.05 -16.94
CA THR A 392 25.49 -5.25 -17.13
C THR A 392 25.78 -6.68 -17.58
N ALA A 393 26.87 -6.87 -18.33
CA ALA A 393 27.22 -8.18 -18.87
C ALA A 393 27.46 -9.21 -17.75
N GLU A 394 28.12 -8.78 -16.68
CA GLU A 394 28.43 -9.61 -15.51
C GLU A 394 27.16 -10.08 -14.79
N LEU A 395 26.14 -9.22 -14.72
CA LEU A 395 24.86 -9.59 -14.12
C LEU A 395 24.09 -10.58 -14.99
N ILE A 396 24.07 -10.38 -16.31
CA ILE A 396 23.44 -11.33 -17.23
C ILE A 396 24.08 -12.72 -17.10
N GLU A 397 25.41 -12.80 -17.08
CA GLU A 397 26.13 -14.06 -16.94
C GLU A 397 25.74 -14.79 -15.65
N GLU A 398 25.68 -14.08 -14.52
CA GLU A 398 25.28 -14.69 -13.25
C GLU A 398 23.80 -15.13 -13.27
N LEU A 399 22.90 -14.29 -13.78
CA LEU A 399 21.47 -14.62 -13.86
C LEU A 399 21.22 -15.90 -14.68
N LEU A 400 21.87 -16.03 -15.83
CA LEU A 400 21.67 -17.17 -16.73
C LEU A 400 22.36 -18.45 -16.25
N SER A 401 23.38 -18.35 -15.39
CA SER A 401 24.10 -19.52 -14.85
C SER A 401 23.50 -20.01 -13.53
N GLU A 402 23.05 -19.10 -12.67
CA GLU A 402 22.70 -19.41 -11.27
C GLU A 402 21.18 -19.34 -11.02
N THR A 403 20.40 -18.82 -11.98
CA THR A 403 18.94 -18.73 -11.92
C THR A 403 18.24 -19.17 -13.21
N ALA A 404 18.88 -20.05 -14.01
CA ALA A 404 18.41 -20.55 -15.30
C ALA A 404 17.02 -21.19 -15.29
N GLU A 405 16.58 -21.75 -14.15
CA GLU A 405 15.22 -22.31 -14.01
C GLU A 405 14.14 -21.22 -13.93
N THR A 406 14.53 -19.98 -13.64
CA THR A 406 13.62 -18.83 -13.52
C THR A 406 13.86 -17.72 -14.53
N VAL A 407 15.11 -17.52 -14.96
CA VAL A 407 15.50 -16.45 -15.86
C VAL A 407 15.97 -17.03 -17.18
N HIS A 408 15.39 -16.53 -18.27
CA HIS A 408 15.82 -16.89 -19.62
C HIS A 408 15.75 -15.69 -20.56
N ILE A 409 16.49 -15.78 -21.66
CA ILE A 409 16.44 -14.80 -22.75
C ILE A 409 15.25 -15.13 -23.65
N ASP A 410 14.46 -14.10 -23.97
CA ASP A 410 13.38 -14.12 -24.96
C ASP A 410 13.59 -12.94 -25.91
N GLY A 411 14.29 -13.18 -27.02
CA GLY A 411 14.71 -12.13 -27.96
C GLY A 411 15.64 -11.08 -27.33
N ASP A 412 15.15 -9.83 -27.29
CA ASP A 412 15.87 -8.67 -26.72
C ASP A 412 15.59 -8.45 -25.23
N ASP A 413 14.81 -9.34 -24.61
CA ASP A 413 14.42 -9.22 -23.21
C ASP A 413 14.92 -10.40 -22.36
N LEU A 414 15.03 -10.14 -21.05
CA LEU A 414 15.10 -11.15 -20.00
C LEU A 414 13.71 -11.35 -19.40
N VAL A 415 13.31 -12.61 -19.24
CA VAL A 415 12.06 -13.01 -18.60
C VAL A 415 12.36 -13.68 -17.25
N PHE A 416 11.78 -13.15 -16.18
CA PHE A 416 11.97 -13.53 -14.78
C PHE A 416 10.75 -14.22 -14.15
#